data_AF-A0A1I8ENA2-F1
#
_entry.id   AF-A0A1I8ENA2-F1
#
_cell.length_a   1.000
_cell.length_b   1.000
_cell.length_c   1.000
_cell.angle_alpha   90.00
_cell.angle_beta   90.00
_cell.angle_gamma   90.00
#
_symmetry.space_group_name_H-M   'P 1'
#
loop_
_entity.id
_entity.type
_entity.pdbx_description
1 polymer ?
#
loop_
_entity_poly.entity_id
_entity_poly.type
_entity_poly.pdbx_seq_one_letter_code
_entity_poly.pdbx_strand_id
1 'polypeptide(L)'
;MLLIKRKEERWRLTGKEFRMLTVLLLFLILILVLITKYAKQTKQKIQKKWRMIRLINKLPGPSLLEIFVELLRLKIDREQFTYQLEAIFRKYAYKHDHGIVCVWFGFKPMLLLMRSPSAKVIFENKTLTYKTDDYGFVRQLVGEGLLAASGNVWFKARRMLTPTFHFNILRKYMEIFNEQSKILLEILDKYSDTNQTFDLFPYLRRFGLDVIAETAMGVRIAAQNHCVDYPYIEGLHLVEELAWSRIRCPWYWFALTRWLSGYNRKMEYHCNVCKNLTRERVDSMRVRSTELKFIGTKKLTQTKNLSP
;
A
#
# COMPACT_ATOMS: atom_id res chain seq x y z
N MET A 1 -66.61 -43.37 -16.02
CA MET A 1 -65.69 -42.91 -14.95
C MET A 1 -64.24 -42.78 -15.44
N LEU A 2 -63.65 -43.75 -16.15
CA LEU A 2 -62.27 -43.70 -16.67
C LEU A 2 -61.99 -42.57 -17.67
N LEU A 3 -62.95 -42.21 -18.54
CA LEU A 3 -62.79 -41.15 -19.54
C LEU A 3 -62.70 -39.74 -18.91
N ILE A 4 -63.38 -39.50 -17.79
CA ILE A 4 -63.35 -38.22 -17.07
C ILE A 4 -61.99 -38.05 -16.37
N LYS A 5 -61.49 -39.13 -15.72
CA LYS A 5 -60.17 -39.17 -15.09
C LYS A 5 -59.04 -38.91 -16.09
N ARG A 6 -59.11 -39.51 -17.29
CA ARG A 6 -58.17 -39.26 -18.40
C ARG A 6 -58.21 -37.82 -18.91
N LYS A 7 -59.39 -37.19 -18.94
CA LYS A 7 -59.55 -35.79 -19.37
C LYS A 7 -58.95 -34.85 -18.34
N GLU A 8 -59.19 -35.06 -17.05
CA GLU A 8 -58.62 -34.27 -15.96
C GLU A 8 -57.09 -34.41 -15.83
N GLU A 9 -56.53 -35.60 -16.06
CA GLU A 9 -55.07 -35.80 -16.12
C GLU A 9 -54.46 -35.08 -17.32
N ARG A 10 -55.11 -35.14 -18.49
CA ARG A 10 -54.68 -34.40 -19.69
C ARG A 10 -54.69 -32.88 -19.44
N TRP A 11 -55.77 -32.34 -18.86
CA TRP A 11 -55.86 -30.92 -18.49
C TRP A 11 -54.79 -30.50 -17.47
N ARG A 12 -54.52 -31.34 -16.46
CA ARG A 12 -53.45 -31.12 -15.48
C ARG A 12 -52.05 -31.16 -16.10
N LEU A 13 -51.80 -32.03 -17.08
CA LEU A 13 -50.54 -32.10 -17.82
C LEU A 13 -50.34 -30.85 -18.69
N THR A 14 -51.34 -30.44 -19.49
CA THR A 14 -51.27 -29.18 -20.27
C THR A 14 -51.11 -27.94 -19.40
N GLY A 15 -51.73 -27.90 -18.21
CA GLY A 15 -51.57 -26.79 -17.26
C GLY A 15 -50.17 -26.74 -16.64
N LYS A 16 -49.56 -27.89 -16.36
CA LYS A 16 -48.15 -27.98 -15.91
C LYS A 16 -47.18 -27.57 -17.01
N GLU A 17 -47.39 -28.03 -18.25
CA GLU A 17 -46.55 -27.64 -19.39
C GLU A 17 -46.65 -26.13 -19.67
N PHE A 18 -47.85 -25.56 -19.60
CA PHE A 18 -48.03 -24.11 -19.75
C PHE A 18 -47.30 -23.32 -18.65
N ARG A 19 -47.38 -23.75 -17.39
CA ARG A 19 -46.62 -23.14 -16.28
C ARG A 19 -45.10 -23.29 -16.44
N MET A 20 -44.63 -24.41 -16.97
CA MET A 20 -43.21 -24.61 -17.27
C MET A 20 -42.75 -23.68 -18.39
N LEU A 21 -43.54 -23.53 -19.45
CA LEU A 21 -43.24 -22.62 -20.56
C LEU A 21 -43.21 -21.16 -20.12
N THR A 22 -44.13 -20.72 -19.26
CA THR A 22 -44.12 -19.34 -18.73
C THR A 22 -42.91 -19.08 -17.83
N VAL A 23 -42.52 -20.03 -16.98
CA VAL A 23 -41.30 -19.92 -16.17
C VAL A 23 -40.05 -19.86 -17.05
N LEU A 24 -39.97 -20.68 -18.10
CA LEU A 24 -38.86 -20.62 -19.07
C LEU A 24 -38.81 -19.28 -19.82
N LEU A 25 -39.95 -18.74 -20.25
CA LEU A 25 -40.04 -17.43 -20.89
C LEU A 25 -39.59 -16.30 -19.95
N LEU A 26 -40.03 -16.29 -18.69
CA LEU A 26 -39.59 -15.32 -17.70
C LEU A 26 -38.08 -15.42 -17.43
N PHE A 27 -37.54 -16.64 -17.41
CA PHE A 27 -36.10 -16.87 -17.25
C PHE A 27 -35.30 -16.34 -18.46
N LEU A 28 -35.78 -16.57 -19.68
CA LEU A 28 -35.16 -16.02 -20.90
C LEU A 28 -35.19 -14.49 -20.94
N ILE A 29 -36.30 -13.88 -20.51
CA ILE A 29 -36.42 -12.42 -20.39
C ILE A 29 -35.42 -11.89 -19.35
N LEU A 30 -35.28 -12.55 -18.20
CA LEU A 30 -34.30 -12.18 -17.17
C LEU A 30 -32.87 -12.24 -17.72
N ILE A 31 -32.51 -13.30 -18.44
CA ILE A 31 -31.20 -13.43 -19.09
C ILE A 31 -30.98 -12.30 -20.09
N LEU A 32 -31.96 -11.97 -20.92
CA LEU A 32 -31.86 -10.89 -21.91
C LEU A 32 -31.66 -9.53 -21.23
N VAL A 33 -32.36 -9.26 -20.12
CA VAL A 33 -32.17 -8.03 -19.32
C VAL A 33 -30.76 -7.98 -18.72
N LEU A 34 -30.23 -9.10 -18.22
CA LEU A 34 -28.86 -9.16 -17.70
C LEU A 34 -27.82 -8.96 -18.81
N ILE A 35 -28.01 -9.58 -19.98
CA ILE A 35 -27.12 -9.42 -21.15
C ILE A 35 -27.11 -7.97 -21.62
N THR A 36 -28.28 -7.34 -21.80
CA THR A 36 -28.36 -5.94 -22.25
C THR A 36 -27.76 -4.97 -21.23
N LYS A 37 -27.99 -5.20 -19.93
CA LYS A 37 -27.35 -4.43 -18.85
C LYS A 37 -25.83 -4.60 -18.86
N TYR A 38 -25.33 -5.83 -18.98
CA TYR A 38 -23.89 -6.13 -19.02
C TYR A 38 -23.23 -5.57 -20.29
N ALA A 39 -23.87 -5.69 -21.45
CA ALA A 39 -23.41 -5.13 -22.71
C ALA A 39 -23.35 -3.59 -22.65
N LYS A 40 -24.40 -2.93 -22.12
CA LYS A 40 -24.40 -1.48 -21.90
C LYS A 40 -23.28 -1.04 -20.96
N GLN A 41 -23.09 -1.73 -19.85
CA GLN A 41 -22.02 -1.44 -18.90
C GLN A 41 -20.62 -1.64 -19.52
N THR A 42 -20.45 -2.70 -20.32
CA THR A 42 -19.19 -3.01 -21.01
C THR A 42 -18.89 -1.97 -22.09
N LYS A 43 -19.88 -1.60 -22.91
CA LYS A 43 -19.76 -0.53 -23.92
C LYS A 43 -19.36 0.79 -23.27
N GLN A 44 -19.99 1.16 -22.16
CA GLN A 44 -19.64 2.38 -21.41
C GLN A 44 -18.21 2.34 -20.86
N LYS A 45 -17.77 1.22 -20.27
CA LYS A 45 -16.39 1.03 -19.79
C LYS A 45 -15.38 1.16 -20.93
N ILE A 46 -15.65 0.49 -22.05
CA ILE A 46 -14.82 0.53 -23.26
C ILE A 46 -14.73 1.97 -23.79
N GLN A 47 -15.86 2.67 -23.96
CA GLN A 47 -15.88 4.07 -24.42
C GLN A 47 -15.07 5.01 -23.52
N LYS A 48 -15.23 4.89 -22.19
CA LYS A 48 -14.44 5.68 -21.22
C LYS A 48 -12.94 5.39 -21.35
N LYS A 49 -12.57 4.12 -21.49
CA LYS A 49 -11.17 3.69 -21.66
C LYS A 49 -10.59 4.20 -22.98
N TRP A 50 -11.31 4.10 -24.10
CA TRP A 50 -10.88 4.66 -25.39
C TRP A 50 -10.78 6.18 -25.37
N ARG A 51 -11.70 6.88 -24.70
CA ARG A 51 -11.58 8.33 -24.51
C ARG A 51 -10.31 8.68 -23.72
N MET A 52 -10.04 7.94 -22.64
CA MET A 52 -8.83 8.12 -21.85
C MET A 52 -7.57 7.88 -22.68
N ILE A 53 -7.48 6.75 -23.40
CA ILE A 53 -6.34 6.44 -24.28
C ILE A 53 -6.13 7.55 -25.31
N ARG A 54 -7.20 8.05 -25.94
CA ARG A 54 -7.11 9.16 -26.91
C ARG A 54 -6.58 10.45 -26.30
N LEU A 55 -6.94 10.77 -25.06
CA LEU A 55 -6.44 11.97 -24.37
C LEU A 55 -4.97 11.79 -23.95
N ILE A 56 -4.61 10.58 -23.49
CA ILE A 56 -3.26 10.26 -23.03
C ILE A 56 -2.29 10.22 -24.21
N ASN A 57 -2.69 9.69 -25.36
CA ASN A 57 -1.85 9.66 -26.56
C ASN A 57 -1.59 11.06 -27.16
N LYS A 58 -2.30 12.11 -26.69
CA LYS A 58 -1.97 13.50 -27.03
C LYS A 58 -0.83 14.05 -26.18
N LEU A 59 -0.53 13.41 -25.06
CA LEU A 59 0.56 13.83 -24.20
C LEU A 59 1.88 13.37 -24.82
N PRO A 60 2.92 14.21 -24.74
CA PRO A 60 4.23 13.83 -25.24
C PRO A 60 4.78 12.64 -24.46
N GLY A 61 5.48 11.74 -25.15
CA GLY A 61 6.12 10.59 -24.54
C GLY A 61 6.87 9.73 -25.56
N PRO A 62 7.76 8.84 -25.09
CA PRO A 62 8.43 7.89 -25.98
C PRO A 62 7.41 7.01 -26.70
N SER A 63 7.69 6.68 -27.95
CA SER A 63 6.93 5.67 -28.68
C SER A 63 7.02 4.31 -27.97
N LEU A 64 6.04 3.42 -28.19
CA LEU A 64 6.07 2.07 -27.60
C LEU A 64 7.35 1.30 -27.97
N LEU A 65 7.91 1.55 -29.15
CA LEU A 65 9.17 0.98 -29.60
C LEU A 65 10.36 1.50 -28.79
N GLU A 66 10.43 2.81 -28.56
CA GLU A 66 11.46 3.40 -27.69
C GLU A 66 11.37 2.84 -26.27
N ILE A 67 10.15 2.71 -25.72
CA ILE A 67 9.94 2.09 -24.41
C ILE A 67 10.48 0.66 -24.42
N PHE A 68 10.20 -0.13 -25.45
CA PHE A 68 10.67 -1.52 -25.54
C PHE A 68 12.19 -1.61 -25.64
N VAL A 69 12.83 -0.71 -26.40
CA VAL A 69 14.29 -0.64 -26.50
C VAL A 69 14.91 -0.25 -25.16
N GLU A 70 14.36 0.74 -24.47
CA GLU A 70 14.82 1.12 -23.13
C GLU A 70 14.57 -0.01 -22.12
N LEU A 71 13.48 -0.77 -22.27
CA LEU A 71 13.15 -1.94 -21.45
C LEU A 71 14.18 -3.05 -21.62
N LEU A 72 14.63 -3.32 -22.84
CA LEU A 72 15.69 -4.29 -23.12
C LEU A 72 17.05 -3.82 -22.57
N ARG A 73 17.24 -2.50 -22.48
CA ARG A 73 18.43 -1.87 -21.88
C ARG A 73 18.27 -1.63 -20.38
N LEU A 74 17.17 -2.07 -19.76
CA LEU A 74 16.96 -1.86 -18.33
C LEU A 74 18.02 -2.61 -17.55
N LYS A 75 18.76 -1.84 -16.78
CA LYS A 75 19.74 -2.41 -15.87
C LYS A 75 18.99 -2.97 -14.67
N ILE A 76 19.22 -4.25 -14.39
CA ILE A 76 18.58 -4.93 -13.26
C ILE A 76 19.22 -4.45 -11.95
N ASP A 77 20.47 -3.99 -11.96
CA ASP A 77 21.11 -3.46 -10.74
C ASP A 77 20.40 -2.21 -10.18
N ARG A 78 20.34 -2.08 -8.85
CA ARG A 78 19.56 -1.02 -8.16
C ARG A 78 20.12 0.38 -8.42
N GLU A 79 21.43 0.54 -8.33
CA GLU A 79 22.09 1.83 -8.50
C GLU A 79 22.03 2.25 -9.96
N GLN A 80 22.40 1.33 -10.85
CA GLN A 80 22.43 1.62 -12.27
C GLN A 80 21.03 1.90 -12.84
N PHE A 81 19.99 1.22 -12.33
CA PHE A 81 18.60 1.52 -12.67
C PHE A 81 18.21 2.95 -12.25
N THR A 82 18.66 3.39 -11.07
CA THR A 82 18.37 4.74 -10.56
C THR A 82 19.01 5.80 -11.46
N TYR A 83 20.28 5.63 -11.83
CA TYR A 83 20.95 6.52 -12.78
C TYR A 83 20.29 6.50 -14.17
N GLN A 84 19.83 5.34 -14.63
CA GLN A 84 19.10 5.23 -15.90
C GLN A 84 17.77 5.98 -15.86
N LEU A 85 17.00 5.84 -14.77
CA LEU A 85 15.76 6.60 -14.59
C LEU A 85 16.03 8.11 -14.55
N GLU A 86 17.09 8.54 -13.87
CA GLU A 86 17.49 9.95 -13.85
C GLU A 86 17.86 10.46 -15.25
N ALA A 87 18.63 9.69 -16.02
CA ALA A 87 19.00 10.05 -17.38
C ALA A 87 17.77 10.19 -18.30
N ILE A 88 16.82 9.24 -18.20
CA ILE A 88 15.54 9.30 -18.89
C ILE A 88 14.77 10.55 -18.45
N PHE A 89 14.71 10.81 -17.15
CA PHE A 89 14.03 11.97 -16.59
C PHE A 89 14.62 13.28 -17.14
N ARG A 90 15.94 13.45 -17.11
CA ARG A 90 16.63 14.63 -17.65
C ARG A 90 16.40 14.81 -19.15
N LYS A 91 16.46 13.72 -19.93
CA LYS A 91 16.22 13.73 -21.38
C LYS A 91 14.83 14.28 -21.74
N TYR A 92 13.82 13.94 -20.94
CA TYR A 92 12.43 14.28 -21.21
C TYR A 92 11.95 15.55 -20.48
N ALA A 93 12.58 15.93 -19.38
CA ALA A 93 12.20 17.09 -18.57
C ALA A 93 12.25 18.42 -19.35
N TYR A 94 13.22 18.56 -20.26
CA TYR A 94 13.46 19.78 -21.03
C TYR A 94 13.03 19.69 -22.49
N LYS A 95 12.52 18.54 -22.94
CA LYS A 95 12.09 18.35 -24.32
C LYS A 95 10.79 19.10 -24.64
N HIS A 96 9.99 19.40 -23.61
CA HIS A 96 8.71 20.10 -23.73
C HIS A 96 8.63 21.21 -22.67
N ASP A 97 8.00 22.33 -22.99
CA ASP A 97 7.91 23.51 -22.10
C ASP A 97 7.34 23.18 -20.72
N HIS A 98 6.42 22.21 -20.65
CA HIS A 98 5.79 21.78 -19.40
C HIS A 98 6.52 20.63 -18.70
N GLY A 99 7.47 19.93 -19.36
CA GLY A 99 8.17 18.79 -18.75
C GLY A 99 7.24 17.68 -18.27
N ILE A 100 6.15 17.45 -18.98
CA ILE A 100 5.22 16.34 -18.75
C ILE A 100 5.59 15.25 -19.73
N VAL A 101 5.69 14.00 -19.28
CA VAL A 101 5.87 12.84 -20.18
C VAL A 101 4.96 11.69 -19.79
N CYS A 102 4.31 11.09 -20.79
CA CYS A 102 3.54 9.88 -20.59
C CYS A 102 4.35 8.65 -21.01
N VAL A 103 4.45 7.68 -20.12
CA VAL A 103 5.08 6.37 -20.38
C VAL A 103 4.04 5.27 -20.19
N TRP A 104 3.96 4.35 -21.15
CA TRP A 104 3.08 3.20 -21.08
C TRP A 104 3.78 2.02 -20.40
N PHE A 105 3.27 1.61 -19.24
CA PHE A 105 3.69 0.42 -18.53
C PHE A 105 2.68 -0.71 -18.77
N GLY A 106 2.92 -1.49 -19.80
CA GLY A 106 1.93 -2.46 -20.31
C GLY A 106 0.64 -1.75 -20.70
N PHE A 107 -0.47 -2.09 -20.02
CA PHE A 107 -1.78 -1.48 -20.27
C PHE A 107 -2.11 -0.28 -19.37
N LYS A 108 -1.17 0.17 -18.54
CA LYS A 108 -1.34 1.30 -17.62
C LYS A 108 -0.46 2.47 -18.05
N PRO A 109 -1.04 3.62 -18.41
CA PRO A 109 -0.27 4.83 -18.67
C PRO A 109 0.15 5.49 -17.35
N MET A 110 1.40 5.93 -17.27
CA MET A 110 1.96 6.68 -16.15
C MET A 110 2.38 8.07 -16.62
N LEU A 111 1.91 9.09 -15.92
CA LEU A 111 2.26 10.47 -16.18
C LEU A 111 3.41 10.87 -15.27
N LEU A 112 4.55 11.18 -15.86
CA LEU A 112 5.73 11.69 -15.19
C LEU A 112 5.73 13.21 -15.27
N LEU A 113 5.75 13.86 -14.11
CA LEU A 113 5.80 15.32 -13.98
C LEU A 113 7.22 15.70 -13.61
N MET A 114 7.96 16.23 -14.58
CA MET A 114 9.40 16.42 -14.46
C MET A 114 9.81 17.86 -14.16
N ARG A 115 8.86 18.79 -14.20
CA ARG A 115 9.06 20.20 -13.85
C ARG A 115 8.10 20.67 -12.76
N SER A 116 8.57 21.61 -11.96
CA SER A 116 7.82 22.20 -10.84
C SER A 116 6.44 22.75 -11.24
N PRO A 117 6.26 23.52 -12.34
CA PRO A 117 4.95 24.06 -12.72
C PRO A 117 3.89 22.98 -12.94
N SER A 118 4.26 21.85 -13.56
CA SER A 118 3.34 20.75 -13.81
C SER A 118 3.08 19.89 -12.57
N ALA A 119 4.09 19.68 -11.74
CA ALA A 119 3.93 19.01 -10.45
C ALA A 119 3.01 19.80 -9.50
N LYS A 120 3.13 21.13 -9.48
CA LYS A 120 2.32 22.04 -8.66
C LYS A 120 0.82 21.83 -8.86
N VAL A 121 0.37 21.70 -10.12
CA VAL A 121 -1.05 21.47 -10.47
C VAL A 121 -1.62 20.22 -9.79
N ILE A 122 -0.81 19.16 -9.64
CA ILE A 122 -1.24 17.93 -8.99
C ILE A 122 -1.15 18.03 -7.46
N PHE A 123 -0.06 18.60 -6.92
CA PHE A 123 0.12 18.71 -5.47
C PHE A 123 -0.83 19.69 -4.79
N GLU A 124 -1.26 20.76 -5.47
CA GLU A 124 -2.25 21.71 -4.94
C GLU A 124 -3.69 21.22 -5.09
N ASN A 125 -3.90 20.13 -5.83
CA ASN A 125 -5.22 19.62 -6.11
C ASN A 125 -5.81 18.88 -4.89
N LYS A 126 -6.91 19.42 -4.35
CA LYS A 126 -7.60 18.86 -3.17
C LYS A 126 -8.52 17.67 -3.47
N THR A 127 -8.77 17.35 -4.74
CA THR A 127 -9.67 16.25 -5.15
C THR A 127 -8.91 14.99 -5.56
N LEU A 128 -7.65 15.13 -6.01
CA LEU A 128 -6.77 14.02 -6.40
C LEU A 128 -6.13 13.33 -5.19
N THR A 129 -6.95 12.90 -4.22
CA THR A 129 -6.49 12.29 -2.96
C THR A 129 -6.51 10.77 -2.95
N TYR A 130 -6.71 10.14 -4.12
CA TYR A 130 -6.83 8.69 -4.26
C TYR A 130 -5.53 8.09 -4.78
N LYS A 131 -4.98 7.14 -4.01
CA LYS A 131 -3.75 6.41 -4.35
C LYS A 131 -4.06 5.28 -5.32
N THR A 132 -3.09 4.99 -6.19
CA THR A 132 -3.19 3.90 -7.16
C THR A 132 -3.00 2.53 -6.49
N ASP A 133 -3.36 1.47 -7.20
CA ASP A 133 -3.10 0.08 -6.78
C ASP A 133 -1.61 -0.25 -6.57
N ASP A 134 -0.73 0.63 -7.05
CA ASP A 134 0.73 0.47 -6.88
C ASP A 134 1.12 0.57 -5.41
N TYR A 135 0.34 1.29 -4.59
CA TYR A 135 0.44 1.30 -3.12
C TYR A 135 0.04 -0.04 -2.47
N GLY A 136 -0.33 -1.08 -3.24
CA GLY A 136 -0.72 -2.38 -2.71
C GLY A 136 0.32 -3.03 -1.81
N PHE A 137 1.62 -2.91 -2.12
CA PHE A 137 2.68 -3.44 -1.24
C PHE A 137 2.80 -2.63 0.06
N VAL A 138 2.65 -1.30 -0.02
CA VAL A 138 2.61 -0.43 1.17
C VAL A 138 1.43 -0.82 2.05
N ARG A 139 0.25 -1.03 1.46
CA ARG A 139 -0.94 -1.49 2.17
C ARG A 139 -0.74 -2.87 2.81
N GLN A 140 0.00 -3.77 2.15
CA GLN A 140 0.37 -5.06 2.75
C GLN A 140 1.28 -4.89 3.97
N LEU A 141 2.22 -3.93 3.95
CA LEU A 141 3.12 -3.67 5.07
C LEU A 141 2.43 -2.96 6.24
N VAL A 142 1.82 -1.79 6.00
CA VAL A 142 1.32 -0.89 7.06
C VAL A 142 -0.21 -0.84 7.20
N GLY A 143 -0.95 -1.57 6.37
CA GLY A 143 -2.42 -1.53 6.34
C GLY A 143 -2.97 -0.24 5.72
N GLU A 144 -4.25 0.08 5.99
CA GLU A 144 -4.92 1.32 5.58
C GLU A 144 -4.55 2.51 6.50
N GLY A 145 -3.25 2.70 6.73
CA GLY A 145 -2.70 3.80 7.51
C GLY A 145 -2.47 5.08 6.69
N LEU A 146 -1.86 6.10 7.31
CA LEU A 146 -1.60 7.41 6.67
C LEU A 146 -0.91 7.28 5.29
N LEU A 147 0.03 6.36 5.15
CA LEU A 147 0.82 6.19 3.92
C LEU A 147 0.05 5.49 2.79
N ALA A 148 -0.94 4.64 3.07
CA ALA A 148 -1.69 3.89 2.04
C ALA A 148 -3.15 4.34 1.86
N ALA A 149 -3.75 4.96 2.87
CA ALA A 149 -5.14 5.40 2.85
C ALA A 149 -5.36 6.55 1.86
N SER A 150 -6.62 6.69 1.41
CA SER A 150 -7.09 7.73 0.49
C SER A 150 -8.30 8.48 1.05
N GLY A 151 -8.56 9.68 0.53
CA GLY A 151 -9.75 10.48 0.83
C GLY A 151 -9.99 10.69 2.33
N ASN A 152 -11.21 10.44 2.79
CA ASN A 152 -11.62 10.68 4.17
C ASN A 152 -10.86 9.84 5.21
N VAL A 153 -10.45 8.62 4.87
CA VAL A 153 -9.67 7.76 5.77
C VAL A 153 -8.30 8.39 6.03
N TRP A 154 -7.63 8.83 4.96
CA TRP A 154 -6.37 9.57 5.05
C TRP A 154 -6.54 10.86 5.85
N PHE A 155 -7.58 11.64 5.57
CA PHE A 155 -7.80 12.92 6.26
C PHE A 155 -7.99 12.73 7.78
N LYS A 156 -8.78 11.74 8.20
CA LYS A 156 -8.96 11.41 9.62
C LYS A 156 -7.65 11.00 10.28
N ALA A 157 -6.88 10.11 9.64
CA ALA A 157 -5.58 9.68 10.14
C ALA A 157 -4.58 10.85 10.25
N ARG A 158 -4.54 11.73 9.23
CA ARG A 158 -3.67 12.92 9.22
C ARG A 158 -4.03 13.89 10.33
N ARG A 159 -5.32 14.18 10.51
CA ARG A 159 -5.81 15.08 11.57
C ARG A 159 -5.45 14.57 12.96
N MET A 160 -5.53 13.26 13.18
CA MET A 160 -5.18 12.64 14.45
C MET A 160 -3.67 12.72 14.75
N LEU A 161 -2.82 12.50 13.74
CA LEU A 161 -1.36 12.46 13.90
C LEU A 161 -0.70 13.84 13.88
N THR A 162 -1.25 14.83 13.19
CA THR A 162 -0.59 16.15 13.05
C THR A 162 -0.19 16.80 14.38
N PRO A 163 -1.00 16.75 15.46
CA PRO A 163 -0.61 17.31 16.75
C PRO A 163 0.66 16.69 17.36
N THR A 164 0.97 15.41 17.09
CA THR A 164 2.16 14.75 17.66
C THR A 164 3.48 15.28 17.09
N PHE A 165 3.42 15.99 15.97
CA PHE A 165 4.56 16.63 15.33
C PHE A 165 4.65 18.14 15.65
N HIS A 166 3.88 18.62 16.64
CA HIS A 166 3.98 20.00 17.09
C HIS A 166 5.31 20.23 17.83
N PHE A 167 5.93 21.42 17.67
CA PHE A 167 7.26 21.74 18.19
C PHE A 167 7.43 21.47 19.70
N ASN A 168 6.38 21.69 20.51
CA ASN A 168 6.42 21.41 21.95
C ASN A 168 6.60 19.93 22.28
N ILE A 169 6.12 19.03 21.42
CA ILE A 169 6.31 17.58 21.56
C ILE A 169 7.68 17.20 21.04
N LEU A 170 8.07 17.71 19.87
CA LEU A 170 9.39 17.46 19.29
C LEU A 170 10.54 17.88 20.23
N ARG A 171 10.37 18.97 20.99
CA ARG A 171 11.37 19.38 22.00
C ARG A 171 11.59 18.32 23.07
N LYS A 172 10.56 17.57 23.46
CA LYS A 172 10.68 16.46 24.42
C LYS A 172 11.45 15.27 23.84
N TYR A 173 11.46 15.11 22.52
CA TYR A 173 12.22 14.05 21.86
C TYR A 173 13.72 14.33 21.79
N MET A 174 14.16 15.57 22.03
CA MET A 174 15.59 15.92 22.04
C MET A 174 16.39 15.13 23.06
N GLU A 175 15.82 14.86 24.24
CA GLU A 175 16.47 14.03 25.27
C GLU A 175 16.73 12.61 24.72
N ILE A 176 15.73 12.00 24.10
CA ILE A 176 15.83 10.68 23.47
C ILE A 176 16.84 10.69 22.33
N PHE A 177 16.84 11.72 21.47
CA PHE A 177 17.81 11.82 20.38
C PHE A 177 19.24 11.89 20.92
N ASN A 178 19.48 12.66 21.99
CA ASN A 178 20.79 12.77 22.61
C ASN A 178 21.23 11.45 23.26
N GLU A 179 20.33 10.78 23.99
CA GLU A 179 20.62 9.46 24.59
C GLU A 179 20.99 8.42 23.54
N GLN A 180 20.15 8.26 22.51
CA GLN A 180 20.40 7.29 21.44
C GLN A 180 21.64 7.63 20.61
N SER A 181 21.98 8.92 20.47
CA SER A 181 23.19 9.36 19.75
C SER A 181 24.45 9.05 20.53
N LYS A 182 24.44 9.15 21.87
CA LYS A 182 25.58 8.74 22.70
C LYS A 182 25.87 7.25 22.53
N ILE A 183 24.83 6.41 22.57
CA ILE A 183 24.96 4.96 22.31
C ILE A 183 25.57 4.70 20.94
N LEU A 184 25.09 5.41 19.90
CA LEU A 184 25.68 5.29 18.56
C LEU A 184 27.16 5.65 18.55
N LEU A 185 27.53 6.77 19.18
CA LEU A 185 28.93 7.23 19.25
C LEU A 185 29.82 6.22 19.97
N GLU A 186 29.37 5.66 21.10
CA GLU A 186 30.09 4.60 21.83
C GLU A 186 30.32 3.36 20.95
N ILE A 187 29.33 2.96 20.15
CA ILE A 187 29.46 1.82 19.22
C ILE A 187 30.44 2.14 18.09
N LEU A 188 30.46 3.39 17.61
CA LEU A 188 31.33 3.82 16.53
C LEU A 188 32.76 4.11 17.00
N ASP A 189 32.97 4.36 18.30
CA ASP A 189 34.28 4.63 18.88
C ASP A 189 35.28 3.48 18.65
N LYS A 190 34.80 2.24 18.52
CA LYS A 190 35.65 1.09 18.16
C LYS A 190 36.35 1.22 16.80
N TYR A 191 35.93 2.16 15.96
CA TYR A 191 36.53 2.44 14.66
C TYR A 191 37.40 3.70 14.63
N SER A 192 37.33 4.56 15.65
CA SER A 192 37.93 5.90 15.65
C SER A 192 39.45 5.89 15.39
N ASP A 193 40.17 4.94 16.00
CA ASP A 193 41.64 4.82 15.89
C ASP A 193 42.11 3.74 14.90
N THR A 194 41.18 3.10 14.18
CA THR A 194 41.51 1.93 13.36
C THR A 194 41.97 2.27 11.94
N ASN A 195 41.76 3.52 11.48
CA ASN A 195 41.91 3.93 10.07
C ASN A 195 41.16 3.02 9.06
N GLN A 196 40.16 2.26 9.52
CA GLN A 196 39.38 1.37 8.68
C GLN A 196 38.14 2.07 8.12
N THR A 197 37.86 1.86 6.84
CA THR A 197 36.58 2.25 6.24
C THR A 197 35.55 1.17 6.53
N PHE A 198 34.35 1.58 6.94
CA PHE A 198 33.22 0.66 7.18
C PHE A 198 31.91 1.28 6.68
N ASP A 199 30.90 0.45 6.47
CA ASP A 199 29.56 0.90 6.11
C ASP A 199 28.79 1.40 7.34
N LEU A 200 28.44 2.69 7.34
CA LEU A 200 27.71 3.36 8.42
C LEU A 200 26.19 3.08 8.36
N PHE A 201 25.65 2.70 7.21
CA PHE A 201 24.21 2.60 6.99
C PHE A 201 23.50 1.60 7.92
N PRO A 202 24.02 0.39 8.21
CA PRO A 202 23.41 -0.54 9.16
C PRO A 202 23.32 0.02 10.58
N TYR A 203 24.31 0.84 11.00
CA TYR A 203 24.33 1.48 12.31
C TYR A 203 23.26 2.56 12.41
N LEU A 204 23.15 3.43 11.41
CA LEU A 204 22.12 4.48 11.35
C LEU A 204 20.71 3.90 11.28
N ARG A 205 20.53 2.76 10.63
CA ARG A 205 19.24 2.04 10.56
C ARG A 205 18.80 1.53 11.94
N ARG A 206 19.71 0.97 12.74
CA ARG A 206 19.44 0.55 14.13
C ARG A 206 19.16 1.75 15.03
N PHE A 207 19.98 2.80 14.93
CA PHE A 207 19.78 4.06 15.64
C PHE A 207 18.40 4.67 15.35
N GLY A 208 18.03 4.80 14.08
CA GLY A 208 16.74 5.33 13.68
C GLY A 208 15.56 4.52 14.20
N LEU A 209 15.70 3.19 14.29
CA LEU A 209 14.68 2.31 14.88
C LEU A 209 14.51 2.54 16.38
N ASP A 210 15.60 2.64 17.14
CA ASP A 210 15.51 2.93 18.58
C ASP A 210 14.91 4.30 18.85
N VAL A 211 15.32 5.31 18.07
CA VAL A 211 14.76 6.66 18.16
C VAL A 211 13.25 6.66 17.90
N ILE A 212 12.78 6.07 16.80
CA ILE A 212 11.34 6.08 16.51
C ILE A 212 10.55 5.22 17.50
N ALA A 213 11.12 4.10 17.96
CA ALA A 213 10.49 3.24 18.94
C ALA A 213 10.32 3.94 20.29
N GLU A 214 11.31 4.69 20.75
CA GLU A 214 11.24 5.38 22.02
C GLU A 214 10.37 6.64 21.93
N THR A 215 10.51 7.45 20.88
CA THR A 215 9.72 8.69 20.72
C THR A 215 8.25 8.45 20.39
N ALA A 216 7.94 7.54 19.45
CA ALA A 216 6.59 7.36 18.92
C ALA A 216 5.85 6.18 19.57
N MET A 217 6.56 5.12 19.95
CA MET A 217 5.96 3.93 20.57
C MET A 217 6.17 3.88 22.10
N GLY A 218 7.06 4.71 22.65
CA GLY A 218 7.36 4.74 24.08
C GLY A 218 7.97 3.43 24.58
N VAL A 219 8.80 2.78 23.76
CA VAL A 219 9.48 1.51 24.10
C VAL A 219 10.95 1.59 23.75
N ARG A 220 11.79 1.05 24.63
CA ARG A 220 13.21 0.86 24.39
C ARG A 220 13.42 -0.54 23.80
N ILE A 221 13.80 -0.60 22.52
CA ILE A 221 14.09 -1.86 21.82
C ILE A 221 15.57 -2.23 21.99
N ALA A 222 16.45 -1.23 22.11
CA ALA A 222 17.90 -1.39 22.17
C ALA A 222 18.46 -2.12 20.93
N ALA A 223 17.86 -1.85 19.77
CA ALA A 223 18.27 -2.38 18.46
C ALA A 223 19.75 -2.13 18.17
N GLN A 224 20.33 -1.01 18.63
CA GLN A 224 21.75 -0.67 18.47
C GLN A 224 22.71 -1.66 19.13
N ASN A 225 22.30 -2.26 20.26
CA ASN A 225 23.15 -3.20 21.02
C ASN A 225 23.13 -4.62 20.43
N HIS A 226 22.11 -4.93 19.62
CA HIS A 226 22.02 -6.21 18.93
C HIS A 226 22.95 -6.20 17.71
N CYS A 227 24.00 -7.03 17.77
CA CYS A 227 25.09 -6.97 16.80
C CYS A 227 24.70 -7.35 15.37
N VAL A 228 23.67 -8.19 15.13
CA VAL A 228 23.33 -8.61 13.74
C VAL A 228 21.82 -8.84 13.46
N ASP A 229 21.00 -9.39 14.37
CA ASP A 229 19.72 -10.01 13.95
C ASP A 229 18.47 -9.46 14.64
N TYR A 230 18.11 -8.19 14.42
CA TYR A 230 16.76 -7.75 14.79
C TYR A 230 15.77 -8.15 13.68
N PRO A 231 14.83 -9.10 13.90
CA PRO A 231 14.01 -9.68 12.82
C PRO A 231 13.19 -8.65 12.04
N TYR A 232 12.81 -7.55 12.70
CA TYR A 232 12.13 -6.43 12.06
C TYR A 232 13.03 -5.71 11.04
N ILE A 233 14.31 -5.48 11.38
CA ILE A 233 15.27 -4.83 10.48
C ILE A 233 15.48 -5.72 9.26
N GLU A 234 15.73 -7.00 9.43
CA GLU A 234 15.91 -7.91 8.29
C GLU A 234 14.63 -8.02 7.45
N GLY A 235 13.48 -8.23 8.09
CA GLY A 235 12.18 -8.30 7.42
C GLY A 235 11.87 -7.04 6.61
N LEU A 236 12.14 -5.86 7.16
CA LEU A 236 11.92 -4.60 6.47
C LEU A 236 12.84 -4.45 5.25
N HIS A 237 14.12 -4.87 5.36
CA HIS A 237 15.05 -4.83 4.24
C HIS A 237 14.58 -5.73 3.09
N LEU A 238 14.07 -6.92 3.41
CA LEU A 238 13.54 -7.85 2.41
C LEU A 238 12.23 -7.34 1.77
N VAL A 239 11.36 -6.67 2.54
CA VAL A 239 10.18 -5.99 1.99
C VAL A 239 10.60 -4.86 1.03
N GLU A 240 11.58 -4.04 1.41
CA GLU A 240 12.14 -2.97 0.56
C GLU A 240 12.72 -3.53 -0.73
N GLU A 241 13.50 -4.61 -0.65
CA GLU A 241 14.08 -5.29 -1.80
C GLU A 241 13.01 -5.85 -2.75
N LEU A 242 11.99 -6.52 -2.21
CA LEU A 242 10.88 -7.03 -3.01
C LEU A 242 10.09 -5.89 -3.66
N ALA A 243 9.83 -4.80 -2.93
CA ALA A 243 9.17 -3.62 -3.47
C ALA A 243 9.97 -3.00 -4.62
N TRP A 244 11.29 -2.82 -4.45
CA TRP A 244 12.18 -2.36 -5.52
C TRP A 244 12.22 -3.31 -6.72
N SER A 245 12.20 -4.62 -6.47
CA SER A 245 12.14 -5.63 -7.53
C SER A 245 10.84 -5.52 -8.32
N ARG A 246 9.71 -5.26 -7.66
CA ARG A 246 8.43 -4.99 -8.35
C ARG A 246 8.48 -3.73 -9.19
N ILE A 247 9.20 -2.69 -8.79
CA ILE A 247 9.34 -1.45 -9.58
C ILE A 247 10.24 -1.68 -10.81
N ARG A 248 11.39 -2.35 -10.62
CA ARG A 248 12.40 -2.57 -11.66
C ARG A 248 12.00 -3.62 -12.69
N CYS A 249 11.33 -4.67 -12.27
CA CYS A 249 11.12 -5.86 -13.08
C CYS A 249 9.66 -5.93 -13.58
N PRO A 250 9.41 -5.69 -14.89
CA PRO A 250 8.07 -5.64 -15.45
C PRO A 250 7.28 -6.95 -15.30
N TRP A 251 7.99 -8.09 -15.25
CA TRP A 251 7.32 -9.38 -15.05
C TRP A 251 6.57 -9.42 -13.72
N TYR A 252 7.04 -8.77 -12.65
CA TYR A 252 6.30 -8.73 -11.37
C TYR A 252 5.05 -7.83 -11.39
N TRP A 253 4.76 -7.11 -12.48
CA TRP A 253 3.51 -6.35 -12.58
C TRP A 253 2.31 -7.26 -12.84
N PHE A 254 2.53 -8.37 -13.55
CA PHE A 254 1.50 -9.36 -13.82
C PHE A 254 1.22 -10.19 -12.56
N ALA A 255 -0.05 -10.57 -12.37
CA ALA A 255 -0.45 -11.36 -11.19
C ALA A 255 0.07 -12.81 -11.28
N LEU A 256 0.04 -13.39 -12.47
CA LEU A 256 0.42 -14.79 -12.72
C LEU A 256 1.88 -15.06 -12.38
N THR A 257 2.78 -14.21 -12.85
CA THR A 257 4.23 -14.29 -12.60
C THR A 257 4.56 -14.13 -11.12
N ARG A 258 3.89 -13.23 -10.39
CA ARG A 258 4.03 -13.07 -8.94
C ARG A 258 3.56 -14.29 -8.17
N TRP A 259 2.51 -14.93 -8.65
CA TRP A 259 2.00 -16.15 -8.05
C TRP A 259 2.98 -17.32 -8.29
N LEU A 260 3.41 -17.54 -9.53
CA LEU A 260 4.35 -18.61 -9.90
C LEU A 260 5.72 -18.48 -9.21
N SER A 261 6.26 -17.27 -9.09
CA SER A 261 7.55 -17.02 -8.45
C SER A 261 7.52 -17.09 -6.91
N GLY A 262 6.34 -17.27 -6.31
CA GLY A 262 6.16 -17.19 -4.86
C GLY A 262 6.38 -15.78 -4.27
N TYR A 263 6.51 -14.75 -5.11
CA TYR A 263 6.75 -13.36 -4.70
C TYR A 263 5.74 -12.88 -3.67
N ASN A 264 4.45 -13.13 -3.90
CA ASN A 264 3.39 -12.67 -2.99
C ASN A 264 3.52 -13.34 -1.60
N ARG A 265 3.89 -14.64 -1.55
CA ARG A 265 4.09 -15.38 -0.30
C ARG A 265 5.29 -14.85 0.49
N LYS A 266 6.40 -14.54 -0.19
CA LYS A 266 7.59 -13.92 0.43
C LYS A 266 7.26 -12.53 0.99
N MET A 267 6.62 -11.68 0.19
CA MET A 267 6.19 -10.34 0.61
C MET A 267 5.28 -10.42 1.84
N GLU A 268 4.30 -11.32 1.84
CA GLU A 268 3.39 -11.51 2.97
C GLU A 268 4.10 -11.97 4.24
N TYR A 269 5.01 -12.95 4.13
CA TYR A 269 5.80 -13.44 5.25
C TYR A 269 6.60 -12.31 5.93
N HIS A 270 7.40 -11.57 5.16
CA HIS A 270 8.22 -10.48 5.74
C HIS A 270 7.38 -9.30 6.23
N CYS A 271 6.25 -9.00 5.58
CA CYS A 271 5.29 -8.02 6.11
C CYS A 271 4.73 -8.47 7.46
N ASN A 272 4.45 -9.76 7.65
CA ASN A 272 3.96 -10.29 8.92
C ASN A 272 5.04 -10.21 10.02
N VAL A 273 6.30 -10.49 9.70
CA VAL A 273 7.43 -10.28 10.63
C VAL A 273 7.48 -8.82 11.08
N CYS A 274 7.41 -7.86 10.14
CA CYS A 274 7.43 -6.44 10.46
C CYS A 274 6.25 -6.02 11.36
N LYS A 275 5.07 -6.61 11.14
CA LYS A 275 3.86 -6.31 11.92
C LYS A 275 3.90 -6.85 13.35
N ASN A 276 4.74 -7.84 13.66
CA ASN A 276 4.79 -8.44 14.98
C ASN A 276 5.16 -7.41 16.06
N LEU A 277 6.18 -6.57 15.79
CA LEU A 277 6.56 -5.48 16.70
C LEU A 277 5.40 -4.55 17.02
N THR A 278 4.62 -4.16 16.00
CA THR A 278 3.45 -3.30 16.21
C THR A 278 2.32 -4.02 16.94
N ARG A 279 2.09 -5.31 16.66
CA ARG A 279 1.07 -6.12 17.33
C ARG A 279 1.36 -6.27 18.82
N GLU A 280 2.58 -6.67 19.17
CA GLU A 280 3.05 -6.77 20.56
C GLU A 280 2.84 -5.45 21.30
N ARG A 281 3.12 -4.32 20.63
CA ARG A 281 2.90 -3.01 21.23
C ARG A 281 1.43 -2.68 21.44
N VAL A 282 0.58 -2.94 20.46
CA VAL A 282 -0.87 -2.73 20.58
C VAL A 282 -1.46 -3.60 21.69
N ASP A 283 -1.04 -4.85 21.79
CA ASP A 283 -1.55 -5.79 22.78
C ASP A 283 -1.08 -5.42 24.19
N SER A 284 0.18 -5.03 24.38
CA SER A 284 0.65 -4.50 25.67
C SER A 284 -0.11 -3.24 26.12
N MET A 285 -0.44 -2.34 25.19
CA MET A 285 -1.26 -1.16 25.50
C MET A 285 -2.71 -1.53 25.90
N ARG A 286 -3.29 -2.55 25.26
CA ARG A 286 -4.64 -3.05 25.60
C ARG A 286 -4.69 -3.67 26.99
N VAL A 287 -3.69 -4.49 27.34
CA VAL A 287 -3.56 -5.09 28.68
C VAL A 287 -3.47 -3.99 29.73
N ARG A 288 -2.54 -3.04 29.55
CA ARG A 288 -2.36 -1.91 30.48
C ARG A 288 -3.61 -1.06 30.63
N SER A 289 -4.35 -0.81 29.54
CA SER A 289 -5.63 -0.10 29.60
C SER A 289 -6.69 -0.85 30.40
N THR A 290 -6.69 -2.19 30.34
CA THR A 290 -7.64 -3.05 31.05
C THR A 290 -7.31 -3.09 32.55
N GLU A 291 -6.03 -3.21 32.90
CA GLU A 291 -5.55 -3.12 34.29
C GLU A 291 -5.88 -1.77 34.93
N LEU A 292 -5.66 -0.66 34.22
CA LEU A 292 -6.00 0.68 34.72
C LEU A 292 -7.50 0.84 34.97
N LYS A 293 -8.35 0.27 34.11
CA LYS A 293 -9.81 0.24 34.33
C LYS A 293 -10.17 -0.58 35.56
N PHE A 294 -9.53 -1.73 35.76
CA PHE A 294 -9.75 -2.60 36.92
C PHE A 294 -9.30 -1.97 38.25
N ILE A 295 -8.16 -1.26 38.25
CA ILE A 295 -7.69 -0.51 39.42
C ILE A 295 -8.63 0.67 39.71
N GLY A 296 -9.10 1.37 38.67
CA GLY A 296 -10.07 2.45 38.78
C GLY A 296 -11.40 1.99 39.38
N THR A 297 -11.94 0.86 38.92
CA THR A 297 -13.17 0.28 39.50
C THR A 297 -12.96 -0.16 40.94
N LYS A 298 -11.84 -0.80 41.28
CA LYS A 298 -11.53 -1.22 42.66
C LYS A 298 -11.41 -0.03 43.63
N LYS A 299 -10.83 1.09 43.19
CA LYS A 299 -10.79 2.33 43.98
C LYS A 299 -12.20 2.92 44.19
N LEU A 300 -13.04 2.91 43.15
CA LEU A 300 -14.44 3.39 43.23
C LEU A 300 -15.30 2.54 44.18
N THR A 301 -15.11 1.21 44.22
CA THR A 301 -15.81 0.34 45.19
C THR A 301 -15.29 0.55 46.62
N GLN A 302 -13.98 0.73 46.81
CA GLN A 302 -13.43 1.04 48.14
C GLN A 302 -13.91 2.39 48.67
N THR A 303 -14.01 3.43 47.82
CA THR A 303 -14.55 4.74 48.24
C THR A 303 -16.04 4.70 48.56
N LYS A 304 -16.83 3.83 47.91
CA LYS A 304 -18.26 3.63 48.22
C LYS A 304 -18.49 2.83 49.51
N ASN A 305 -17.55 1.99 49.91
CA ASN A 305 -17.62 1.23 51.16
C ASN A 305 -17.05 2.01 52.37
N LEU A 306 -16.56 3.24 52.15
CA LEU A 306 -15.99 4.13 53.17
C LEU A 306 -16.84 5.40 53.39
N SER A 307 -17.98 5.54 52.72
CA SER A 307 -18.98 6.57 53.02
C SER A 307 -19.99 6.02 54.05
N PRO A 308 -20.18 6.69 55.22
CA PRO A 308 -21.05 6.23 56.30
C PRO A 308 -22.53 6.19 55.93
#